data_AF-A0A7X7VUH6-F1
#
_entry.id   AF-A0A7X7VUH6-F1
#
_cell.length_a   1.000
_cell.length_b   1.000
_cell.length_c   1.000
_cell.angle_alpha   90.00
_cell.angle_beta   90.00
_cell.angle_gamma   90.00
#
_symmetry.space_group_name_H-M   'P 1'
#
loop_
_entity.id
_entity.type
_entity.pdbx_description
1 polymer ?
#
loop_
_entity_poly.entity_id
_entity_poly.type
_entity_poly.pdbx_seq_one_letter_code
_entity_poly.pdbx_strand_id
1 'polypeptide(L)'
;MNYSEHYSRLINHARNREVSGYSEKHHVLPRCMGGTDDRENLVRLTAREHFVAHQLLVKMYPGVGNLIFAVMAMCRDPHGKRVTNRLYSWLREAHSVHCNSPEILAKRRAAFLTRHAAGDPCFKVALEKLKSPEVIAKRVASRKITASTPEFKAKESSRARKRWETRDKTAVREHMTKMNKERSGRTKGSARVVVEVLPNGFIVNEHLDIKALALNRGVTYKALYQQLRAGHPTMEIAPR
;
A
#
# COMPACT_ATOMS: atom_id res chain seq x y z
N MET A 1 31.31 -0.79 -24.73
CA MET A 1 31.78 -2.19 -24.83
C MET A 1 30.74 -2.99 -25.60
N ASN A 2 31.15 -3.82 -26.55
CA ASN A 2 30.22 -4.57 -27.39
C ASN A 2 29.83 -5.90 -26.73
N TYR A 3 28.78 -5.89 -25.90
CA TYR A 3 28.34 -7.07 -25.16
C TYR A 3 27.91 -8.23 -26.06
N SER A 4 27.29 -7.92 -27.20
CA SER A 4 26.85 -8.90 -28.19
C SER A 4 28.05 -9.67 -28.76
N GLU A 5 29.13 -8.96 -29.09
CA GLU A 5 30.33 -9.59 -29.63
C GLU A 5 31.02 -10.47 -28.59
N HIS A 6 31.14 -10.03 -27.34
CA HIS A 6 31.70 -10.87 -26.27
C HIS A 6 30.86 -12.12 -26.01
N TYR A 7 29.54 -11.98 -26.06
CA TYR A 7 28.63 -13.11 -25.92
C TYR A 7 28.80 -14.11 -27.07
N SER A 8 28.77 -13.64 -28.31
CA SER A 8 28.97 -14.47 -29.50
C SER A 8 30.33 -15.17 -29.50
N ARG A 9 31.40 -14.48 -29.11
CA ARG A 9 32.74 -15.09 -28.96
C ARG A 9 32.74 -16.20 -27.91
N LEU A 10 32.11 -15.97 -26.75
CA LEU A 10 32.00 -16.99 -25.69
C LEU A 10 31.23 -18.22 -26.17
N ILE A 11 30.10 -18.03 -26.85
CA ILE A 11 29.26 -19.11 -27.38
C ILE A 11 29.99 -19.88 -28.49
N ASN A 12 30.63 -19.18 -29.43
CA ASN A 12 31.37 -19.82 -30.51
C ASN A 12 32.55 -20.66 -29.98
N HIS A 13 33.29 -20.14 -29.00
CA HIS A 13 34.34 -20.89 -28.34
C HIS A 13 33.80 -22.15 -27.63
N ALA A 14 32.66 -22.03 -26.96
CA ALA A 14 32.04 -23.15 -26.26
C ALA A 14 31.45 -24.22 -27.18
N ARG A 15 30.99 -23.85 -28.39
CA ARG A 15 30.52 -24.80 -29.41
C ARG A 15 31.65 -25.66 -29.99
N ASN A 16 32.85 -25.09 -30.09
CA ASN A 16 33.99 -25.71 -30.78
C ASN A 16 34.94 -26.48 -29.86
N ARG A 17 34.60 -26.64 -28.58
CA ARG A 17 35.44 -27.36 -27.61
C ARG A 17 34.61 -28.35 -26.81
N GLU A 18 35.28 -29.38 -26.32
CA GLU A 18 34.71 -30.27 -25.31
C GLU A 18 35.10 -29.79 -23.91
N VAL A 19 34.12 -29.72 -23.00
CA VAL A 19 34.37 -29.32 -21.61
C VAL A 19 34.53 -30.59 -20.77
N SER A 20 35.71 -30.78 -20.18
CA SER A 20 35.95 -31.84 -19.21
C SER A 20 35.42 -31.43 -17.82
N GLY A 21 34.69 -32.32 -17.17
CA GLY A 21 34.12 -32.10 -15.83
C GLY A 21 32.74 -31.44 -15.81
N TYR A 22 32.45 -30.68 -14.74
CA TYR A 22 31.14 -30.09 -14.51
C TYR A 22 30.81 -29.01 -15.55
N SER A 23 29.71 -29.21 -16.27
CA SER A 23 29.18 -28.26 -17.25
C SER A 23 27.68 -28.11 -17.13
N GLU A 24 27.21 -26.92 -17.49
CA GLU A 24 25.82 -26.51 -17.43
C GLU A 24 25.30 -26.29 -18.85
N LYS A 25 24.07 -26.74 -19.12
CA LYS A 25 23.39 -26.49 -20.40
C LYS A 25 22.89 -25.04 -20.39
N HIS A 26 23.27 -24.28 -21.41
CA HIS A 26 22.88 -22.90 -21.60
C HIS A 26 22.14 -22.73 -22.92
N HIS A 27 21.03 -21.99 -22.88
CA HIS A 27 20.31 -21.56 -24.08
C HIS A 27 20.94 -20.32 -24.69
N VAL A 28 21.33 -20.38 -25.96
CA VAL A 28 21.92 -19.24 -26.70
C VAL A 28 20.90 -18.11 -26.84
N LEU A 29 19.69 -18.44 -27.27
CA LEU A 29 18.51 -17.60 -27.13
C LEU A 29 17.70 -18.12 -25.94
N PRO A 30 17.55 -17.33 -24.85
CA PRO A 30 16.81 -17.76 -23.67
C PRO A 30 15.32 -18.01 -23.96
N ARG A 31 14.72 -19.01 -23.30
CA ARG A 31 13.27 -19.32 -23.44
C ARG A 31 12.36 -18.12 -23.18
N CYS A 32 12.74 -17.25 -22.24
CA CYS A 32 11.97 -16.03 -21.92
C CYS A 32 11.92 -15.00 -23.07
N MET A 33 12.73 -15.20 -24.11
CA MET A 33 12.76 -14.41 -25.34
C MET A 33 12.36 -15.23 -26.57
N GLY A 34 11.73 -16.40 -26.38
CA GLY A 34 11.25 -17.27 -27.46
C GLY A 34 12.24 -18.33 -27.95
N GLY A 35 13.34 -18.56 -27.23
CA GLY A 35 14.29 -19.62 -27.59
C GLY A 35 13.73 -21.04 -27.41
N THR A 36 14.15 -21.94 -28.31
CA THR A 36 13.73 -23.35 -28.34
C THR A 36 14.68 -24.26 -27.56
N ASP A 37 14.29 -25.52 -27.37
CA ASP A 37 15.13 -26.55 -26.72
C ASP A 37 15.93 -27.39 -27.74
N ASP A 38 16.03 -26.89 -28.96
CA ASP A 38 16.77 -27.56 -30.03
C ASP A 38 18.27 -27.58 -29.74
N ARG A 39 18.94 -28.63 -30.24
CA ARG A 39 20.38 -28.83 -30.02
C ARG A 39 21.22 -27.63 -30.49
N GLU A 40 20.78 -26.93 -31.54
CA GLU A 40 21.45 -25.75 -32.09
C GLU A 40 21.40 -24.54 -31.15
N ASN A 41 20.34 -24.44 -30.35
CA ASN A 41 20.14 -23.38 -29.36
C ASN A 41 20.77 -23.71 -28.00
N LEU A 42 21.38 -24.89 -27.84
CA LEU A 42 21.93 -25.36 -26.57
C LEU A 42 23.45 -25.51 -26.66
N VAL A 43 24.15 -24.96 -25.66
CA VAL A 43 25.61 -25.03 -25.55
C VAL A 43 26.01 -25.42 -24.14
N ARG A 44 27.12 -26.16 -23.99
CA ARG A 44 27.69 -26.52 -22.69
C ARG A 44 28.69 -25.47 -22.23
N LEU A 45 28.44 -24.85 -21.09
CA LEU A 45 29.32 -23.86 -20.47
C LEU A 45 29.82 -24.36 -19.12
N THR A 46 31.00 -23.89 -18.69
CA THR A 46 31.39 -24.04 -17.27
C THR A 46 30.52 -23.15 -16.40
N ALA A 47 30.41 -23.42 -15.10
CA ALA A 47 29.62 -22.61 -14.17
C ALA A 47 29.99 -21.11 -14.22
N ARG A 48 31.29 -20.80 -14.38
CA ARG A 48 31.78 -19.41 -14.48
C ARG A 48 31.32 -18.74 -15.77
N GLU A 49 31.48 -19.43 -16.90
CA GLU A 49 31.07 -18.89 -18.20
C GLU A 49 29.56 -18.77 -18.31
N HIS A 50 28.82 -19.72 -17.75
CA HIS A 50 27.37 -19.68 -17.71
C HIS A 50 26.88 -18.42 -16.97
N PHE A 51 27.50 -18.10 -15.83
CA PHE A 51 27.21 -16.88 -15.10
C PHE A 51 27.53 -15.63 -15.91
N VAL A 52 28.71 -15.56 -16.55
CA VAL A 52 29.11 -14.43 -17.39
C VAL A 52 28.18 -14.26 -18.61
N ALA A 53 27.81 -15.36 -19.27
CA ALA A 53 26.87 -15.37 -20.39
C ALA A 53 25.53 -14.73 -20.00
N HIS A 54 24.99 -15.12 -18.84
CA HIS A 54 23.77 -14.54 -18.29
C HIS A 54 23.91 -13.05 -17.95
N GLN A 55 25.07 -12.61 -17.45
CA GLN A 55 25.33 -11.18 -17.21
C GLN A 55 25.40 -10.37 -18.51
N LEU A 56 26.04 -10.92 -19.56
CA LEU A 56 26.11 -10.29 -20.88
C LEU A 56 24.71 -10.15 -21.49
N LEU A 57 23.87 -11.18 -21.39
CA LEU A 57 22.48 -11.15 -21.85
C LEU A 57 21.67 -10.03 -21.18
N VAL A 58 21.84 -9.83 -19.86
CA VAL A 58 21.18 -8.72 -19.17
C VAL A 58 21.69 -7.36 -19.67
N LYS A 59 22.98 -7.23 -19.99
CA LYS A 59 23.54 -5.98 -20.54
C LYS A 59 23.05 -5.70 -21.95
N MET A 60 22.82 -6.74 -22.75
CA MET A 60 22.25 -6.63 -24.11
C MET A 60 20.75 -6.29 -24.06
N TYR A 61 20.00 -6.88 -23.13
CA TYR A 61 18.54 -6.77 -23.05
C TYR A 61 18.08 -6.34 -21.65
N PRO A 62 18.35 -5.10 -21.23
CA PRO A 62 18.06 -4.63 -19.86
C PRO A 62 16.55 -4.54 -19.55
N GLY A 63 15.70 -4.52 -20.59
CA GLY A 63 14.24 -4.50 -20.42
C GLY A 63 13.63 -5.85 -20.05
N VAL A 64 14.36 -6.96 -20.18
CA VAL A 64 13.82 -8.31 -19.95
C VAL A 64 14.09 -8.75 -18.52
N GLY A 65 13.10 -8.56 -17.63
CA GLY A 65 13.22 -8.87 -16.20
C GLY A 65 13.54 -10.34 -15.91
N ASN A 66 13.09 -11.26 -16.77
CA ASN A 66 13.35 -12.69 -16.64
C ASN A 66 14.86 -13.03 -16.73
N LEU A 67 15.63 -12.29 -17.53
CA LEU A 67 17.08 -12.46 -17.60
C LEU A 67 17.75 -12.02 -16.30
N ILE A 68 17.32 -10.88 -15.76
CA ILE A 68 17.84 -10.36 -14.48
C ILE A 68 17.54 -11.36 -13.37
N PHE A 69 16.32 -11.92 -13.36
CA PHE A 69 15.92 -12.94 -12.41
C PHE A 69 16.76 -14.22 -12.53
N ALA A 70 17.05 -14.69 -13.75
CA ALA A 70 17.89 -15.86 -13.97
C ALA A 70 19.28 -15.70 -13.33
N VAL A 71 19.95 -14.56 -13.56
CA VAL A 71 21.28 -14.29 -12.96
C VAL A 71 21.20 -14.28 -11.43
N MET A 72 20.16 -13.66 -10.86
CA MET A 72 19.97 -13.62 -9.41
C MET A 72 19.64 -15.00 -8.82
N ALA A 73 19.01 -15.89 -9.58
CA ALA A 73 18.70 -17.25 -9.15
C ALA A 73 19.98 -18.11 -9.06
N MET A 74 20.94 -17.91 -9.97
CA MET A 74 22.24 -18.62 -9.97
C MET A 74 23.11 -18.34 -8.74
N CYS A 75 22.78 -17.33 -7.94
CA CYS A 75 23.55 -16.94 -6.76
C CYS A 75 22.86 -17.30 -5.44
N ARG A 76 21.91 -18.23 -5.49
CA ARG A 76 21.28 -18.81 -4.32
C ARG A 76 21.96 -20.12 -3.97
N ASP A 77 22.10 -20.39 -2.69
CA ASP A 77 22.44 -21.71 -2.20
C ASP A 77 21.23 -22.65 -2.31
N PRO A 78 21.43 -23.97 -2.12
CA PRO A 78 20.33 -24.95 -2.12
C PRO A 78 19.25 -24.69 -1.06
N HIS A 79 19.58 -23.95 0.01
CA HIS A 79 18.66 -23.56 1.07
C HIS A 79 17.95 -22.23 0.79
N GLY A 80 18.13 -21.66 -0.40
CA GLY A 80 17.52 -20.40 -0.85
C GLY A 80 18.14 -19.13 -0.25
N LYS A 81 19.18 -19.25 0.58
CA LYS A 81 19.98 -18.10 1.06
C LYS A 81 20.88 -17.62 -0.07
N ARG A 82 21.10 -16.31 -0.14
CA ARG A 82 21.95 -15.72 -1.18
C ARG A 82 23.40 -15.80 -0.73
N VAL A 83 24.26 -16.38 -1.56
CA VAL A 83 25.70 -16.44 -1.28
C VAL A 83 26.26 -15.02 -1.43
N THR A 84 26.91 -14.54 -0.38
CA THR A 84 26.98 -13.10 -0.04
C THR A 84 28.03 -12.29 -0.79
N ASN A 85 28.87 -12.84 -1.64
CA ASN A 85 30.02 -12.06 -2.12
C ASN A 85 29.94 -11.70 -3.61
N ARG A 86 29.66 -10.41 -3.88
CA ARG A 86 29.71 -9.72 -5.19
C ARG A 86 28.61 -10.01 -6.22
N LEU A 87 27.40 -10.35 -5.77
CA LEU A 87 26.21 -10.12 -6.59
C LEU A 87 26.02 -8.60 -6.76
N TYR A 88 26.50 -8.11 -7.89
CA TYR A 88 26.55 -6.73 -8.32
C TYR A 88 25.35 -5.88 -7.89
N SER A 89 25.65 -4.77 -7.20
CA SER A 89 24.70 -3.69 -6.90
C SER A 89 23.82 -3.33 -8.11
N TRP A 90 24.43 -3.26 -9.30
CA TRP A 90 23.75 -2.92 -10.54
C TRP A 90 22.67 -3.93 -10.96
N LEU A 91 22.81 -5.23 -10.65
CA LEU A 91 21.76 -6.22 -10.96
C LEU A 91 20.54 -6.04 -10.07
N ARG A 92 20.75 -5.73 -8.78
CA ARG A 92 19.66 -5.42 -7.86
C ARG A 92 18.96 -4.13 -8.24
N GLU A 93 19.73 -3.13 -8.63
CA GLU A 93 19.21 -1.87 -9.15
C GLU A 93 18.41 -2.08 -10.43
N ALA A 94 18.95 -2.80 -11.42
CA ALA A 94 18.26 -3.11 -12.67
C ALA A 94 16.95 -3.89 -12.42
N HIS A 95 16.97 -4.89 -11.54
CA HIS A 95 15.76 -5.62 -11.17
C HIS A 95 14.74 -4.72 -10.46
N SER A 96 15.20 -3.85 -9.57
CA SER A 96 14.36 -2.87 -8.88
C SER A 96 13.70 -1.91 -9.87
N VAL A 97 14.48 -1.34 -10.79
CA VAL A 97 13.99 -0.46 -11.86
C VAL A 97 12.96 -1.18 -12.72
N HIS A 98 13.26 -2.40 -13.17
CA HIS A 98 12.32 -3.19 -13.97
C HIS A 98 11.02 -3.49 -13.22
N CYS A 99 11.11 -3.94 -11.96
CA CYS A 99 9.93 -4.25 -11.14
C CYS A 99 9.07 -3.03 -10.80
N ASN A 100 9.67 -1.84 -10.76
CA ASN A 100 9.01 -0.57 -10.50
C ASN A 100 8.64 0.19 -11.78
N SER A 101 8.85 -0.39 -12.97
CA SER A 101 8.42 0.24 -14.22
C SER A 101 6.89 0.34 -14.23
N PRO A 102 6.33 1.46 -14.73
CA PRO A 102 4.88 1.68 -14.71
C PRO A 102 4.12 0.60 -15.49
N GLU A 103 4.71 0.10 -16.57
CA GLU A 103 4.14 -0.98 -17.39
C GLU A 103 4.03 -2.29 -16.59
N ILE A 104 5.12 -2.69 -15.90
CA ILE A 104 5.13 -3.92 -15.10
C ILE A 104 4.20 -3.80 -13.90
N LEU A 105 4.16 -2.63 -13.26
CA LEU A 105 3.22 -2.35 -12.16
C LEU A 105 1.77 -2.40 -12.64
N ALA A 106 1.46 -1.86 -13.82
CA ALA A 106 0.12 -1.92 -14.41
C ALA A 106 -0.28 -3.38 -14.71
N LYS A 107 0.60 -4.16 -15.35
CA LYS A 107 0.39 -5.59 -15.62
C LYS A 107 0.13 -6.38 -14.32
N ARG A 108 0.93 -6.14 -13.27
CA ARG A 108 0.74 -6.79 -11.96
C ARG A 108 -0.58 -6.40 -11.30
N ARG A 109 -0.95 -5.11 -11.35
CA ARG A 109 -2.23 -4.62 -10.82
C ARG A 109 -3.41 -5.24 -11.56
N ALA A 110 -3.36 -5.29 -12.89
CA ALA A 110 -4.40 -5.91 -13.71
C ALA A 110 -4.57 -7.38 -13.34
N ALA A 111 -3.48 -8.15 -13.31
CA ALA A 111 -3.52 -9.56 -12.92
C ALA A 111 -4.09 -9.78 -11.50
N PHE A 112 -3.72 -8.92 -10.55
CA PHE A 112 -4.27 -8.95 -9.18
C PHE A 112 -5.77 -8.69 -9.16
N LEU A 113 -6.25 -7.67 -9.88
CA LEU A 113 -7.67 -7.32 -9.95
C LEU A 113 -8.48 -8.44 -10.60
N THR A 114 -7.98 -9.04 -11.68
CA THR A 114 -8.62 -10.19 -12.33
C THR A 114 -8.75 -11.38 -11.38
N ARG A 115 -7.70 -11.71 -10.61
CA ARG A 115 -7.74 -12.80 -9.63
C ARG A 115 -8.70 -12.53 -8.46
N HIS A 116 -8.75 -11.28 -7.99
CA HIS A 116 -9.71 -10.88 -6.96
C HIS A 116 -11.15 -10.98 -7.48
N ALA A 117 -11.41 -10.50 -8.70
CA ALA A 117 -12.73 -10.58 -9.33
C ALA A 117 -13.17 -12.03 -9.59
N ALA A 118 -12.24 -12.90 -10.01
CA ALA A 118 -12.48 -14.32 -10.19
C ALA A 118 -12.66 -15.09 -8.86
N GLY A 119 -12.38 -14.46 -7.72
CA GLY A 119 -12.57 -15.08 -6.41
C GLY A 119 -11.64 -16.25 -6.12
N ASP A 120 -10.44 -16.28 -6.73
CA ASP A 120 -9.44 -17.35 -6.61
C ASP A 120 -9.23 -17.76 -5.13
N PRO A 121 -9.50 -19.04 -4.77
CA PRO A 121 -9.37 -19.51 -3.39
C PRO A 121 -7.97 -19.30 -2.79
N CYS A 122 -6.91 -19.49 -3.59
CA CYS A 122 -5.54 -19.28 -3.14
C CYS A 122 -5.29 -17.80 -2.78
N PHE A 123 -5.89 -16.91 -3.55
CA PHE A 123 -5.79 -15.48 -3.34
C PHE A 123 -6.59 -15.00 -2.12
N LYS A 124 -7.78 -15.55 -1.88
CA LYS A 124 -8.57 -15.28 -0.65
C LYS A 124 -7.80 -15.70 0.60
N VAL A 125 -7.24 -16.91 0.62
CA VAL A 125 -6.40 -17.40 1.73
C VAL A 125 -5.20 -16.48 1.96
N ALA A 126 -4.56 -15.98 0.89
CA ALA A 126 -3.45 -15.04 1.01
C ALA A 126 -3.90 -13.69 1.63
N LEU A 127 -5.07 -13.17 1.25
CA LEU A 127 -5.63 -11.94 1.82
C LEU A 127 -6.01 -12.11 3.29
N GLU A 128 -6.57 -13.24 3.68
CA GLU A 128 -6.89 -13.55 5.08
C GLU A 128 -5.63 -13.66 5.93
N LYS A 129 -4.57 -14.33 5.43
CA LYS A 129 -3.26 -14.37 6.09
C LYS A 129 -2.69 -12.97 6.31
N LEU A 130 -2.87 -12.05 5.36
CA LEU A 130 -2.44 -10.65 5.48
C LEU A 130 -3.23 -9.85 6.52
N LYS A 131 -4.46 -10.27 6.84
CA LYS A 131 -5.32 -9.71 7.88
C LYS A 131 -5.10 -10.35 9.25
N SER A 132 -4.24 -11.36 9.35
CA SER A 132 -3.94 -12.00 10.64
C SER A 132 -3.34 -10.99 11.62
N PRO A 133 -3.71 -11.05 12.92
CA PRO A 133 -3.26 -10.09 13.91
C PRO A 133 -1.73 -10.07 14.06
N GLU A 134 -1.09 -11.23 13.89
CA GLU A 134 0.37 -11.36 13.92
C GLU A 134 1.05 -10.57 12.79
N VAL A 135 0.56 -10.70 11.56
CA VAL A 135 1.11 -9.98 10.39
C VAL A 135 0.83 -8.48 10.51
N ILE A 136 -0.34 -8.09 11.02
CA ILE A 136 -0.68 -6.70 11.30
C ILE A 136 0.28 -6.12 12.35
N ALA A 137 0.49 -6.82 13.47
CA ALA A 137 1.37 -6.38 14.54
C ALA A 137 2.82 -6.18 14.04
N LYS A 138 3.35 -7.14 13.28
CA LYS A 138 4.67 -7.04 12.64
C LYS A 138 4.78 -5.83 11.72
N ARG A 139 3.77 -5.59 10.89
CA ARG A 139 3.72 -4.43 9.98
C ARG A 139 3.62 -3.10 10.72
N VAL A 140 2.85 -3.04 11.80
CA VAL A 140 2.73 -1.84 12.64
C VAL A 140 4.05 -1.56 13.34
N ALA A 141 4.70 -2.57 13.92
CA ALA A 141 6.00 -2.44 14.55
C ALA A 141 7.07 -1.93 13.58
N SER A 142 7.17 -2.54 12.39
CA SER A 142 8.12 -2.10 11.36
C SER A 142 7.85 -0.65 10.92
N ARG A 143 6.58 -0.29 10.74
CA ARG A 143 6.19 1.07 10.34
C ARG A 143 6.48 2.11 11.41
N LYS A 144 6.34 1.77 12.70
CA LYS A 144 6.74 2.66 13.81
C LYS A 144 8.23 2.96 13.77
N ILE A 145 9.05 1.92 13.55
CA ILE A 145 10.52 2.07 13.41
C ILE A 145 10.85 3.01 12.24
N THR A 146 10.31 2.74 11.05
CA THR A 146 10.54 3.59 9.88
C THR A 146 10.04 5.01 10.09
N ALA A 147 8.87 5.20 10.72
CA ALA A 147 8.30 6.53 10.97
C ALA A 147 9.11 7.36 11.97
N SER A 148 9.89 6.72 12.85
CA SER A 148 10.77 7.41 13.78
C SER A 148 12.01 8.00 13.10
N THR A 149 12.41 7.46 11.93
CA THR A 149 13.63 7.89 11.23
C THR A 149 13.53 9.35 10.75
N PRO A 150 14.60 10.16 10.91
CA PRO A 150 14.59 11.58 10.49
C PRO A 150 14.29 11.77 9.00
N GLU A 151 14.87 10.92 8.13
CA GLU A 151 14.66 10.97 6.68
C GLU A 151 13.18 10.78 6.31
N PHE A 152 12.51 9.83 6.96
CA PHE A 152 11.09 9.59 6.73
C PHE A 152 10.24 10.78 7.18
N LYS A 153 10.53 11.37 8.34
CA LYS A 153 9.83 12.57 8.84
C LYS A 153 10.00 13.76 7.88
N ALA A 154 11.21 13.99 7.37
CA ALA A 154 11.49 15.05 6.40
C ALA A 154 10.71 14.83 5.09
N LYS A 155 10.71 13.58 4.59
CA LYS A 155 9.94 13.21 3.40
C LYS A 155 8.43 13.40 3.60
N GLU A 156 7.86 12.96 4.72
CA GLU A 156 6.43 13.16 5.00
C GLU A 156 6.09 14.64 5.20
N SER A 157 6.97 15.43 5.84
CA SER A 157 6.80 16.88 5.98
C SER A 157 6.74 17.58 4.62
N SER A 158 7.66 17.24 3.70
CA SER A 158 7.63 17.79 2.33
C SER A 158 6.37 17.39 1.55
N ARG A 159 5.88 16.15 1.71
CA ARG A 159 4.62 15.69 1.10
C ARG A 159 3.41 16.40 1.70
N ALA A 160 3.41 16.62 3.00
CA ALA A 160 2.37 17.39 3.68
C ALA A 160 2.34 18.82 3.13
N ARG A 161 3.49 19.51 3.06
CA ARG A 161 3.60 20.85 2.47
C ARG A 161 3.03 20.91 1.06
N LYS A 162 3.47 20.02 0.17
CA LYS A 162 2.91 19.92 -1.20
C LYS A 162 1.40 19.71 -1.18
N ARG A 163 0.89 18.83 -0.32
CA ARG A 163 -0.55 18.59 -0.17
C ARG A 163 -1.31 19.84 0.29
N TRP A 164 -0.72 20.65 1.16
CA TRP A 164 -1.29 21.92 1.61
C TRP A 164 -1.27 22.99 0.52
N GLU A 165 -0.18 23.09 -0.23
CA GLU A 165 0.01 24.04 -1.34
C GLU A 165 -0.95 23.74 -2.50
N THR A 166 -1.04 22.47 -2.89
CA THR A 166 -1.92 21.99 -3.98
C THR A 166 -3.36 21.74 -3.55
N ARG A 167 -3.75 22.15 -2.34
CA ARG A 167 -5.07 21.88 -1.80
C ARG A 167 -6.11 22.80 -2.43
N ASP A 168 -7.08 22.20 -3.10
CA ASP A 168 -8.29 22.91 -3.47
C ASP A 168 -9.13 23.26 -2.22
N LYS A 169 -9.18 24.55 -1.89
CA LYS A 169 -9.87 25.06 -0.69
C LYS A 169 -11.40 24.95 -0.83
N THR A 170 -11.94 25.06 -2.03
CA THR A 170 -13.40 25.03 -2.27
C THR A 170 -13.92 23.61 -2.10
N ALA A 171 -13.28 22.62 -2.75
CA ALA A 171 -13.63 21.21 -2.61
C ALA A 171 -13.56 20.72 -1.14
N VAL A 172 -12.56 21.18 -0.37
CA VAL A 172 -12.46 20.87 1.06
C VAL A 172 -13.61 21.47 1.88
N ARG A 173 -13.99 22.72 1.57
CA ARG A 173 -15.12 23.39 2.22
C ARG A 173 -16.43 22.67 1.93
N GLU A 174 -16.67 22.29 0.68
CA GLU A 174 -17.85 21.53 0.26
C GLU A 174 -17.92 20.15 0.91
N HIS A 175 -16.79 19.46 1.01
CA HIS A 175 -16.73 18.19 1.72
C HIS A 175 -17.07 18.34 3.21
N MET A 176 -16.54 19.38 3.86
CA MET A 176 -16.82 19.68 5.26
C MET A 176 -18.29 20.05 5.51
N THR A 177 -18.90 20.86 4.64
CA THR A 177 -20.33 21.21 4.76
C THR A 177 -21.22 19.99 4.57
N LYS A 178 -20.90 19.12 3.60
CA LYS A 178 -21.60 17.85 3.39
C LYS A 178 -21.50 16.94 4.62
N MET A 179 -20.29 16.73 5.15
CA MET A 179 -20.07 15.91 6.34
C MET A 179 -20.81 16.47 7.56
N ASN A 180 -20.82 17.79 7.74
CA ASN A 180 -21.54 18.42 8.85
C ASN A 180 -23.07 18.27 8.70
N LYS A 181 -23.60 18.37 7.47
CA LYS A 181 -25.01 18.10 7.19
C LYS A 181 -25.38 16.66 7.53
N GLU A 182 -24.57 15.68 7.12
CA GLU A 182 -24.77 14.25 7.44
C GLU A 182 -24.66 13.98 8.95
N ARG A 183 -23.73 14.64 9.65
CA ARG A 183 -23.60 14.54 11.12
C ARG A 183 -24.79 15.19 11.84
N SER A 184 -25.30 16.32 11.36
CA SER A 184 -26.42 17.03 11.98
C SER A 184 -27.70 16.19 12.05
N GLY A 185 -27.89 15.26 11.10
CA GLY A 185 -28.98 14.27 11.16
C GLY A 185 -28.80 13.18 12.22
N ARG A 186 -27.56 12.87 12.61
CA ARG A 186 -27.22 11.87 13.64
C ARG A 186 -27.11 12.46 15.05
N THR A 187 -26.81 13.75 15.15
CA THR A 187 -26.72 14.49 16.42
C THR A 187 -27.86 15.49 16.55
N LYS A 188 -29.12 15.07 16.41
CA LYS A 188 -30.18 15.75 17.15
C LYS A 188 -29.83 15.54 18.62
N GLY A 189 -29.20 16.55 19.21
CA GLY A 189 -28.75 16.53 20.60
C GLY A 189 -29.85 15.99 21.49
N SER A 190 -29.49 15.20 22.51
CA SER A 190 -30.43 14.60 23.45
C SER A 190 -31.56 15.58 23.77
N ALA A 191 -32.75 15.33 23.23
CA ALA A 191 -33.94 16.09 23.54
C ALA A 191 -34.24 15.79 25.01
N ARG A 192 -33.72 16.63 25.90
CA ARG A 192 -34.00 16.53 27.33
C ARG A 192 -35.32 17.24 27.54
N VAL A 193 -36.31 16.48 27.99
CA VAL A 193 -37.62 17.02 28.32
C VAL A 193 -37.44 18.03 29.44
N VAL A 194 -38.02 19.21 29.24
CA VAL A 194 -38.06 20.28 30.25
C VAL A 194 -39.44 20.31 30.84
N VAL A 195 -39.52 20.33 32.15
CA VAL A 195 -40.77 20.26 32.87
C VAL A 195 -40.98 21.54 33.66
N GLU A 196 -42.17 22.13 33.52
CA GLU A 196 -42.61 23.20 34.40
C GLU A 196 -43.23 22.57 35.65
N VAL A 197 -42.71 22.92 36.82
CA VAL A 197 -43.16 22.37 38.12
C VAL A 197 -43.76 23.47 38.98
N LEU A 198 -44.81 23.14 39.72
CA LEU A 198 -45.35 23.99 40.78
C LEU A 198 -44.40 24.00 42.00
N PRO A 199 -44.52 24.99 42.90
CA PRO A 199 -43.71 25.05 44.13
C PRO A 199 -43.84 23.83 45.05
N ASN A 200 -44.91 23.04 44.89
CA ASN A 200 -45.17 21.78 45.60
C ASN A 200 -44.65 20.54 44.83
N GLY A 201 -43.92 20.73 43.73
CA GLY A 201 -43.25 19.68 42.96
C GLY A 201 -44.10 18.99 41.89
N PHE A 202 -45.37 19.39 41.71
CA PHE A 202 -46.22 18.80 40.66
C PHE A 202 -45.90 19.35 39.28
N ILE A 203 -45.82 18.45 38.31
CA ILE A 203 -45.58 18.76 36.90
C ILE A 203 -46.84 19.39 36.28
N VAL A 204 -46.69 20.58 35.69
CA VAL A 204 -47.77 21.30 35.00
C VAL A 204 -47.70 21.07 33.50
N ASN A 205 -46.53 21.24 32.89
CA ASN A 205 -46.33 21.11 31.45
C ASN A 205 -45.00 20.40 31.16
N GLU A 206 -45.00 19.54 30.15
CA GLU A 206 -43.82 18.90 29.61
C GLU A 206 -43.49 19.45 28.22
N HIS A 207 -42.24 19.86 28.02
CA HIS A 207 -41.75 20.37 26.74
C HIS A 207 -40.65 19.47 26.21
N LEU A 208 -40.74 19.11 24.93
CA LEU A 208 -39.81 18.19 24.27
C LEU A 208 -38.35 18.66 24.35
N ASP A 209 -38.12 19.97 24.25
CA ASP A 209 -36.83 20.62 24.44
C ASP A 209 -36.96 22.06 24.99
N ILE A 210 -35.85 22.62 25.48
CA ILE A 210 -35.77 24.01 25.97
C ILE A 210 -36.17 25.01 24.87
N LYS A 211 -35.96 24.67 23.58
CA LYS A 211 -36.33 25.55 22.47
C LYS A 211 -37.84 25.64 22.28
N ALA A 212 -38.57 24.54 22.43
CA ALA A 212 -40.02 24.51 22.40
C ALA A 212 -40.61 25.32 23.57
N LEU A 213 -40.05 25.18 24.78
CA LEU A 213 -40.45 25.99 25.93
C LEU A 213 -40.18 27.49 25.70
N ALA A 214 -39.01 27.84 25.15
CA ALA A 214 -38.65 29.21 24.84
C ALA A 214 -39.62 29.84 23.82
N LEU A 215 -40.01 29.08 22.80
CA LEU A 215 -41.02 29.51 21.81
C LEU A 215 -42.39 29.72 22.45
N ASN A 216 -42.84 28.79 23.31
CA ASN A 216 -44.13 28.89 23.99
C ASN A 216 -44.22 30.12 24.92
N ARG A 217 -43.13 30.44 25.61
CA ARG A 217 -43.05 31.62 26.49
C ARG A 217 -42.73 32.92 25.74
N GLY A 218 -42.43 32.87 24.44
CA GLY A 218 -42.00 34.04 23.67
C GLY A 218 -40.65 34.61 24.09
N VAL A 219 -39.78 33.82 24.73
CA VAL A 219 -38.47 34.24 25.26
C VAL A 219 -37.35 33.64 24.43
N THR A 220 -36.18 34.29 24.38
CA THR A 220 -35.02 33.70 23.69
C THR A 220 -34.51 32.44 24.40
N TYR A 221 -34.15 31.42 23.62
CA TYR A 221 -33.56 30.17 24.13
C TYR A 221 -32.40 30.42 25.11
N LYS A 222 -31.56 31.42 24.83
CA LYS A 222 -30.37 31.72 25.64
C LYS A 222 -30.73 32.23 27.04
N ALA A 223 -31.75 33.10 27.14
CA ALA A 223 -32.23 33.62 28.41
C ALA A 223 -32.85 32.51 29.26
N LEU A 224 -33.68 31.66 28.65
CA LEU A 224 -34.30 30.52 29.33
C LEU A 224 -33.26 29.49 29.79
N TYR A 225 -32.25 29.21 28.96
CA TYR A 225 -31.15 28.31 29.33
C TYR A 225 -30.32 28.84 30.51
N GLN A 226 -30.10 30.16 30.59
CA GLN A 226 -29.41 30.79 31.71
C GLN A 226 -30.21 30.68 33.01
N GLN A 227 -31.53 30.90 32.95
CA GLN A 227 -32.43 30.74 34.11
C GLN A 227 -32.40 29.31 34.64
N LEU A 228 -32.47 28.33 33.74
CA LEU A 228 -32.47 26.92 34.12
C LEU A 228 -31.13 26.47 34.71
N ARG A 229 -30.02 26.99 34.17
CA ARG A 229 -28.66 26.78 34.73
C ARG A 229 -28.47 27.43 36.10
N ALA A 230 -29.21 28.50 36.39
CA ALA A 230 -29.18 29.19 37.67
C ALA A 230 -30.08 28.53 38.75
N GLY A 231 -30.76 27.41 38.43
CA GLY A 231 -31.63 26.71 39.37
C GLY A 231 -32.99 27.38 39.51
N HIS A 232 -33.74 27.48 38.41
CA HIS A 232 -35.06 28.11 38.42
C HIS A 232 -36.06 27.32 39.29
N PRO A 233 -36.84 27.97 40.17
CA PRO A 233 -37.68 27.29 41.17
C PRO A 233 -38.86 26.51 40.59
N THR A 234 -39.26 26.79 39.35
CA THR A 234 -40.43 26.17 38.69
C THR A 234 -40.10 25.49 37.36
N MET A 235 -38.81 25.25 37.07
CA MET A 235 -38.40 24.58 35.83
C MET A 235 -37.25 23.63 36.09
N GLU A 236 -37.44 22.37 35.71
CA GLU A 236 -36.43 21.33 35.88
C GLU A 236 -36.18 20.59 34.54
N ILE A 237 -34.94 20.11 34.37
CA ILE A 237 -34.63 19.16 33.31
C ILE A 237 -34.96 17.78 33.86
N ALA A 238 -35.87 17.07 33.19
CA ALA A 238 -36.21 15.71 33.58
C ALA A 238 -34.94 14.83 33.62
N PRO A 239 -34.76 14.02 34.68
CA PRO A 239 -33.71 13.00 34.69
C PRO A 239 -33.91 12.01 33.52
N ARG A 240 -32.82 11.38 33.10
CA ARG A 240 -32.87 10.38 32.01
C ARG A 240 -33.54 9.09 32.45
#